data_AF-A0A2M8KFA5-F1
#
_entry.id   AF-A0A2M8KFA5-F1
#
_cell.length_a   1.000
_cell.length_b   1.000
_cell.length_c   1.000
_cell.angle_alpha   90.00
_cell.angle_beta   90.00
_cell.angle_gamma   90.00
#
_symmetry.space_group_name_H-M   'P 1'
#
loop_
_entity.id
_entity.type
_entity.pdbx_description
1 polymer ?
#
loop_
_entity_poly.entity_id
_entity_poly.type
_entity_poly.pdbx_seq_one_letter_code
_entity_poly.pdbx_strand_id
1 'polypeptide(L)'
;METSIKIPTNDNHIIYATLNSHESKKNKLIIFVHGLTGSQNEHHYFNAVKFFCPKGYDTLRFNLYTSKPQARQLSECDISTHAKDINTVINFIKNDYTEIYLIGHSLGCPSIWNANISHAKKIIYWDPTKGMKSLEEKNATYNNVLGLYIFRGDIRCFLRYAPKTILILGEMKYNINT
;
A
#
# COMPACT_ATOMS: atom_id res chain seq x y z
N MET A 1 -11.58 -10.53 14.71
CA MET A 1 -10.35 -11.20 15.20
C MET A 1 -9.14 -10.65 14.46
N GLU A 2 -8.02 -10.42 15.15
CA GLU A 2 -6.74 -10.05 14.53
C GLU A 2 -5.77 -11.24 14.62
N THR A 3 -5.01 -11.51 13.56
CA THR A 3 -4.09 -12.65 13.49
C THR A 3 -2.82 -12.25 12.75
N SER A 4 -1.67 -12.53 13.37
CA SER A 4 -0.36 -12.36 12.72
C SER A 4 -0.05 -13.54 11.80
N ILE A 5 0.39 -13.24 10.58
CA ILE A 5 0.74 -14.22 9.55
C ILE A 5 2.19 -14.00 9.12
N LYS A 6 2.91 -15.10 8.88
CA LYS A 6 4.23 -15.10 8.26
C LYS A 6 4.12 -15.78 6.90
N ILE A 7 4.46 -15.06 5.84
CA ILE A 7 4.37 -15.55 4.46
C ILE A 7 5.80 -15.75 3.94
N PRO A 8 6.25 -17.00 3.72
CA PRO A 8 7.57 -17.24 3.16
C PRO A 8 7.61 -16.81 1.68
N THR A 9 8.77 -16.33 1.27
CA THR A 9 9.09 -15.99 -0.13
C THR A 9 10.04 -17.03 -0.71
N ASN A 10 10.11 -17.11 -2.04
CA ASN A 10 10.98 -18.08 -2.73
C ASN A 10 12.48 -17.78 -2.55
N ASP A 11 12.84 -16.55 -2.18
CA ASP A 11 14.21 -16.11 -1.94
C ASP A 11 14.52 -15.99 -0.44
N ASN A 12 13.94 -16.88 0.38
CA ASN A 12 14.24 -17.09 1.80
C ASN A 12 13.97 -15.89 2.73
N HIS A 13 13.13 -14.94 2.32
CA HIS A 13 12.62 -13.88 3.20
C HIS A 13 11.23 -14.24 3.76
N ILE A 14 10.85 -13.56 4.84
CA ILE A 14 9.53 -13.65 5.47
C ILE A 14 8.82 -12.29 5.34
N ILE A 15 7.64 -12.31 4.72
CA ILE A 15 6.70 -11.19 4.74
C ILE A 15 5.85 -11.31 6.01
N TYR A 16 5.93 -10.30 6.86
CA TYR A 16 5.12 -10.21 8.07
C TYR A 16 3.81 -9.49 7.77
N ALA A 17 2.70 -10.17 8.00
CA ALA A 17 1.36 -9.66 7.73
C ALA A 17 0.45 -9.79 8.95
N THR A 18 -0.64 -9.03 8.93
CA THR A 18 -1.70 -9.03 9.92
C THR A 18 -3.03 -9.12 9.18
N LEU A 19 -3.79 -10.18 9.46
CA LEU A 19 -5.13 -10.39 8.96
C LEU A 19 -6.14 -9.99 10.03
N ASN A 20 -7.12 -9.18 9.67
CA ASN A 20 -8.27 -8.88 10.49
C ASN A 20 -9.51 -9.45 9.82
N SER A 21 -10.14 -10.39 10.52
CA SER A 21 -11.33 -11.07 10.04
C SER A 21 -12.55 -10.72 10.88
N HIS A 22 -13.69 -10.62 10.22
CA HIS A 22 -14.99 -10.60 10.86
C HIS A 22 -15.42 -12.04 11.23
N GLU A 23 -16.22 -12.23 12.28
CA GLU A 23 -16.56 -13.57 12.82
C GLU A 23 -17.35 -14.45 11.85
N SER A 24 -18.13 -13.83 10.97
CA SER A 24 -18.80 -14.52 9.88
C SER A 24 -17.84 -14.74 8.72
N LYS A 25 -17.72 -15.96 8.19
CA LYS A 25 -16.96 -16.27 6.96
C LYS A 25 -17.40 -15.33 5.82
N LYS A 26 -16.48 -14.52 5.28
CA LYS A 26 -16.79 -13.59 4.17
C LYS A 26 -15.77 -13.72 3.05
N ASN A 27 -16.26 -13.50 1.84
CA ASN A 27 -15.53 -13.78 0.62
C ASN A 27 -14.78 -12.56 0.04
N LYS A 28 -14.67 -11.45 0.79
CA LYS A 28 -14.08 -10.18 0.32
C LYS A 28 -12.89 -9.77 1.19
N LEU A 29 -11.76 -9.47 0.57
CA LEU A 29 -10.52 -9.07 1.21
C LEU A 29 -10.00 -7.74 0.67
N ILE A 30 -9.60 -6.84 1.56
CA ILE A 30 -8.84 -5.63 1.23
C ILE A 30 -7.39 -5.82 1.65
N ILE A 31 -6.46 -5.72 0.70
CA ILE A 31 -5.02 -5.78 0.95
C ILE A 31 -4.44 -4.38 0.87
N PHE A 32 -3.76 -3.96 1.95
CA PHE A 32 -3.10 -2.66 2.04
C PHE A 32 -1.60 -2.77 1.75
N VAL A 33 -1.10 -1.86 0.91
CA VAL A 33 0.32 -1.76 0.51
C VAL A 33 0.86 -0.38 0.92
N HIS A 34 1.78 -0.36 1.87
CA HIS A 34 2.34 0.86 2.48
C HIS A 34 3.31 1.62 1.59
N GLY A 35 3.56 2.88 1.99
CA GLY A 35 4.47 3.80 1.31
C GLY A 35 5.94 3.63 1.70
N LEU A 36 6.78 4.56 1.25
CA LEU A 36 8.19 4.64 1.65
C LEU A 36 8.29 4.95 3.16
N THR A 37 9.22 4.30 3.85
CA THR A 37 9.36 4.29 5.32
C THR A 37 8.12 3.84 6.11
N GLY A 38 7.11 3.32 5.42
CA GLY A 38 5.83 2.92 6.00
C GLY A 38 5.85 1.55 6.68
N SER A 39 4.69 1.13 7.17
CA SER A 39 4.50 -0.23 7.70
C SER A 39 3.04 -0.68 7.60
N GLN A 40 2.80 -1.95 7.90
CA GLN A 40 1.46 -2.54 8.01
C GLN A 40 0.58 -1.91 9.10
N ASN A 41 1.13 -1.07 9.98
CA ASN A 41 0.42 -0.46 11.10
C ASN A 41 0.29 1.07 10.98
N GLU A 42 0.39 1.62 9.77
CA GLU A 42 0.05 3.03 9.56
C GLU A 42 -1.37 3.35 10.02
N HIS A 43 -1.56 4.55 10.58
CA HIS A 43 -2.82 4.97 11.21
C HIS A 43 -4.03 4.83 10.30
N HIS A 44 -3.92 5.17 9.01
CA HIS A 44 -5.02 5.04 8.06
C HIS A 44 -5.42 3.58 7.83
N TYR A 45 -4.49 2.62 7.87
CA TYR A 45 -4.85 1.21 7.76
C TYR A 45 -5.51 0.67 9.02
N PHE A 46 -5.01 1.09 10.19
CA PHE A 46 -5.60 0.71 11.47
C PHE A 46 -7.06 1.21 11.58
N ASN A 47 -7.32 2.43 11.15
CA ASN A 47 -8.68 2.99 11.11
C ASN A 47 -9.55 2.35 10.02
N ALA A 48 -8.96 2.01 8.87
CA ALA A 48 -9.68 1.33 7.79
C ALA A 48 -10.27 -0.01 8.25
N VAL A 49 -9.55 -0.77 9.09
CA VAL A 49 -10.04 -2.05 9.64
C VAL A 49 -11.34 -1.87 10.41
N LYS A 50 -11.39 -0.89 11.33
CA LYS A 50 -12.58 -0.59 12.11
C LYS A 50 -13.77 -0.18 11.24
N PHE A 51 -13.50 0.41 10.08
CA PHE A 51 -14.55 0.81 9.15
C PHE A 51 -15.02 -0.33 8.24
N PHE A 52 -14.10 -1.14 7.72
CA PHE A 52 -14.36 -2.14 6.68
C PHE A 52 -14.78 -3.51 7.22
N CYS A 53 -14.20 -3.97 8.34
CA CYS A 53 -14.55 -5.28 8.92
C CYS A 53 -16.05 -5.38 9.29
N PRO A 54 -16.68 -4.39 9.95
CA PRO A 54 -18.13 -4.43 10.20
C PRO A 54 -18.99 -4.41 8.94
N LYS A 55 -18.42 -4.00 7.79
CA LYS A 55 -19.10 -3.98 6.48
C LYS A 55 -18.87 -5.26 5.66
N GLY A 56 -18.30 -6.29 6.28
CA GLY A 56 -18.08 -7.59 5.67
C GLY A 56 -16.87 -7.68 4.76
N TYR A 57 -15.85 -6.85 4.99
CA TYR A 57 -14.55 -6.93 4.35
C TYR A 57 -13.49 -7.34 5.36
N ASP A 58 -12.82 -8.46 5.11
CA ASP A 58 -11.58 -8.74 5.82
C ASP A 58 -10.48 -7.81 5.31
N THR A 59 -9.47 -7.58 6.15
CA THR A 59 -8.33 -6.76 5.76
C THR A 59 -7.02 -7.48 6.01
N LEU A 60 -6.11 -7.44 5.04
CA LEU A 60 -4.74 -7.91 5.17
C LEU A 60 -3.80 -6.71 5.03
N ARG A 61 -2.96 -6.51 6.04
CA ARG A 61 -1.89 -5.51 6.02
C ARG A 61 -0.56 -6.26 6.09
N PHE A 62 0.45 -5.84 5.36
CA PHE A 62 1.76 -6.49 5.40
C PHE A 62 2.89 -5.50 5.22
N ASN A 63 4.08 -5.90 5.66
CA ASN A 63 5.31 -5.12 5.50
C ASN A 63 6.01 -5.52 4.20
N LEU A 64 6.30 -4.54 3.35
CA LEU A 64 7.23 -4.68 2.22
C LEU A 64 8.69 -4.85 2.71
N TYR A 65 9.00 -4.29 3.87
CA TYR A 65 10.27 -4.40 4.58
C TYR A 65 10.06 -4.10 6.07
N THR A 66 10.90 -4.64 6.95
CA THR A 66 10.83 -4.39 8.39
C THR A 66 12.10 -4.93 9.08
N SER A 67 12.43 -4.42 10.28
CA SER A 67 13.56 -4.91 11.08
C SER A 67 13.34 -6.28 11.74
N LYS A 68 12.26 -7.00 11.41
CA LYS A 68 11.99 -8.33 11.97
C LYS A 68 12.94 -9.37 11.37
N PRO A 69 13.25 -10.46 12.11
CA PRO A 69 14.14 -11.50 11.61
C PRO A 69 13.69 -12.06 10.25
N GLN A 70 14.65 -12.21 9.32
CA GLN A 70 14.44 -12.72 7.96
C GLN A 70 13.46 -11.92 7.08
N ALA A 71 13.00 -10.75 7.52
CA ALA A 71 12.31 -9.83 6.62
C ALA A 71 13.33 -9.15 5.70
N ARG A 72 12.84 -8.61 4.59
CA ARG A 72 13.65 -7.69 3.77
C ARG A 72 13.93 -6.41 4.53
N GLN A 73 15.12 -5.88 4.31
CA GLN A 73 15.47 -4.50 4.65
C GLN A 73 15.13 -3.56 3.50
N LEU A 74 14.79 -2.30 3.80
CA LEU A 74 14.46 -1.31 2.77
C LEU A 74 15.60 -1.15 1.75
N SER A 75 16.86 -1.22 2.20
CA SER A 75 18.05 -1.12 1.35
C SER A 75 18.21 -2.26 0.34
N GLU A 76 17.49 -3.37 0.51
CA GLU A 76 17.52 -4.55 -0.35
C GLU A 76 16.36 -4.57 -1.35
N CYS A 77 15.50 -3.55 -1.31
CA CYS A 77 14.27 -3.51 -2.06
C CYS A 77 14.29 -2.44 -3.16
N ASP A 78 13.69 -2.80 -4.30
CA ASP A 78 13.23 -1.86 -5.31
C ASP A 78 11.74 -2.10 -5.60
N ILE A 79 11.17 -1.35 -6.56
CA ILE A 79 9.78 -1.51 -6.99
C ILE A 79 9.49 -2.94 -7.51
N SER A 80 10.47 -3.58 -8.15
CA SER A 80 10.31 -4.94 -8.66
C SER A 80 10.28 -5.96 -7.53
N THR A 81 11.07 -5.77 -6.48
CA THR A 81 11.04 -6.55 -5.24
C THR A 81 9.68 -6.43 -4.58
N HIS A 82 9.19 -5.19 -4.40
CA HIS A 82 7.86 -4.95 -3.82
C HIS A 82 6.74 -5.59 -4.64
N ALA A 83 6.80 -5.52 -5.97
CA ALA A 83 5.82 -6.16 -6.85
C ALA A 83 5.81 -7.69 -6.69
N LYS A 84 6.98 -8.33 -6.58
CA LYS A 84 7.10 -9.77 -6.33
C LYS A 84 6.51 -10.16 -4.97
N ASP A 85 6.74 -9.35 -3.94
CA ASP A 85 6.18 -9.59 -2.61
C ASP A 85 4.66 -9.42 -2.60
N ILE A 86 4.12 -8.40 -3.28
CA ILE A 86 2.66 -8.24 -3.48
C ILE A 86 2.08 -9.49 -4.16
N ASN A 87 2.73 -10.00 -5.21
CA ASN A 87 2.30 -11.23 -5.89
C ASN A 87 2.30 -12.43 -4.95
N THR A 88 3.33 -12.54 -4.11
CA THR A 88 3.46 -13.62 -3.12
C THR A 88 2.31 -13.56 -2.11
N VAL A 89 2.00 -12.38 -1.59
CA VAL A 89 0.88 -12.16 -0.67
C VAL A 89 -0.47 -12.53 -1.30
N ILE A 90 -0.72 -12.06 -2.53
CA ILE A 90 -1.96 -12.39 -3.25
C ILE A 90 -2.06 -13.90 -3.46
N ASN A 91 -0.99 -14.55 -3.94
CA ASN A 91 -0.99 -15.99 -4.18
C ASN A 91 -1.19 -16.82 -2.93
N PHE A 92 -0.67 -16.36 -1.78
CA PHE A 92 -0.84 -17.03 -0.50
C PHE A 92 -2.31 -17.09 -0.07
N ILE A 93 -3.08 -16.02 -0.30
CA ILE A 93 -4.43 -15.86 0.27
C ILE A 93 -5.57 -16.00 -0.75
N LYS A 94 -5.27 -16.04 -2.05
CA LYS A 94 -6.31 -15.91 -3.10
C LYS A 94 -7.36 -17.00 -3.11
N ASN A 95 -7.08 -18.19 -2.57
CA ASN A 95 -8.04 -19.29 -2.55
C ASN A 95 -9.06 -19.15 -1.41
N ASP A 96 -8.80 -18.29 -0.43
CA ASP A 96 -9.66 -18.08 0.74
C ASP A 96 -10.73 -17.01 0.51
N TYR A 97 -10.57 -16.21 -0.55
CA TYR A 97 -11.44 -15.06 -0.85
C TYR A 97 -11.87 -15.03 -2.33
N THR A 98 -13.16 -14.81 -2.57
CA THR A 98 -13.69 -14.67 -3.95
C THR A 98 -13.44 -13.30 -4.57
N GLU A 99 -13.21 -12.27 -3.74
CA GLU A 99 -12.96 -10.91 -4.18
C GLU A 99 -11.78 -10.30 -3.42
N ILE A 100 -10.75 -9.90 -4.15
CA ILE A 100 -9.57 -9.24 -3.58
C ILE A 100 -9.52 -7.80 -4.09
N TYR A 101 -9.34 -6.87 -3.17
CA TYR A 101 -9.20 -5.44 -3.42
C TYR A 101 -7.81 -5.00 -2.99
N LEU A 102 -7.12 -4.20 -3.80
CA LEU A 102 -5.80 -3.68 -3.44
C LEU A 102 -5.90 -2.18 -3.16
N ILE A 103 -5.29 -1.72 -2.08
CA ILE A 103 -5.16 -0.30 -1.75
C ILE A 103 -3.68 0.01 -1.55
N GLY A 104 -3.12 0.82 -2.45
CA GLY A 104 -1.76 1.33 -2.33
C GLY A 104 -1.75 2.75 -1.77
N HIS A 105 -0.78 3.07 -0.92
CA HIS A 105 -0.50 4.43 -0.48
C HIS A 105 0.88 4.87 -0.95
N SER A 106 1.03 6.06 -1.52
CA SER A 106 2.34 6.63 -1.90
C SER A 106 3.14 5.64 -2.77
N LEU A 107 4.31 5.17 -2.32
CA LEU A 107 5.15 4.14 -2.98
C LEU A 107 4.42 2.79 -3.20
N GLY A 108 3.43 2.47 -2.38
CA GLY A 108 2.61 1.27 -2.56
C GLY A 108 1.82 1.30 -3.86
N CYS A 109 1.51 2.48 -4.40
CA CYS A 109 0.81 2.62 -5.68
C CYS A 109 1.65 2.13 -6.87
N PRO A 110 2.87 2.65 -7.14
CA PRO A 110 3.72 2.12 -8.21
C PRO A 110 4.17 0.68 -7.96
N SER A 111 4.27 0.24 -6.70
CA SER A 111 4.51 -1.18 -6.37
C SER A 111 3.38 -2.08 -6.87
N ILE A 112 2.11 -1.67 -6.68
CA ILE A 112 0.95 -2.39 -7.24
C ILE A 112 0.91 -2.31 -8.76
N TRP A 113 1.28 -1.17 -9.38
CA TRP A 113 1.34 -1.06 -10.85
C TRP A 113 2.26 -2.10 -11.49
N ASN A 114 3.36 -2.42 -10.81
CA ASN A 114 4.35 -3.36 -11.31
C ASN A 114 4.06 -4.82 -10.90
N ALA A 115 3.00 -5.06 -10.12
CA ALA A 115 2.57 -6.38 -9.66
C ALA A 115 1.61 -7.07 -10.67
N ASN A 116 1.46 -8.39 -10.55
CA ASN A 116 0.46 -9.15 -11.24
C ASN A 116 -0.89 -9.03 -10.51
N ILE A 117 -1.76 -8.20 -11.08
CA ILE A 117 -3.06 -7.84 -10.51
C ILE A 117 -4.23 -8.66 -11.10
N SER A 118 -3.97 -9.79 -11.77
CA SER A 118 -5.01 -10.59 -12.44
C SER A 118 -6.11 -11.08 -11.49
N HIS A 119 -5.76 -11.35 -10.23
CA HIS A 119 -6.67 -11.77 -9.17
C HIS A 119 -7.31 -10.61 -8.38
N ALA A 120 -6.91 -9.36 -8.66
CA ALA A 120 -7.52 -8.18 -8.03
C ALA A 120 -8.81 -7.80 -8.76
N LYS A 121 -9.92 -7.73 -8.01
CA LYS A 121 -11.23 -7.27 -8.51
C LYS A 121 -11.22 -5.77 -8.75
N LYS A 122 -10.65 -4.99 -7.81
CA LYS A 122 -10.47 -3.54 -7.94
C LYS A 122 -9.17 -3.09 -7.28
N ILE A 123 -8.67 -1.95 -7.74
CA ILE A 123 -7.49 -1.30 -7.18
C ILE A 123 -7.81 0.15 -6.83
N ILE A 124 -7.33 0.61 -5.69
CA ILE A 124 -7.47 1.96 -5.17
C ILE A 124 -6.07 2.50 -4.87
N TYR A 125 -5.83 3.75 -5.27
CA TYR A 125 -4.58 4.45 -4.97
C TYR A 125 -4.86 5.63 -4.04
N TRP A 126 -4.06 5.75 -2.99
CA TRP A 126 -4.06 6.88 -2.07
C TRP A 126 -2.76 7.63 -2.24
N ASP A 127 -2.87 8.90 -2.62
CA ASP A 127 -1.73 9.80 -2.86
C ASP A 127 -0.57 9.13 -3.64
N PRO A 128 -0.82 8.65 -4.87
CA PRO A 128 0.15 7.82 -5.58
C PRO A 128 1.44 8.58 -5.89
N THR A 129 2.59 7.98 -5.55
CA THR A 129 3.88 8.46 -6.04
C THR A 129 3.90 8.35 -7.56
N LYS A 130 4.13 9.48 -8.22
CA LYS A 130 4.42 9.53 -9.65
C LYS A 130 5.91 9.68 -9.83
N GLY A 131 6.46 8.95 -10.79
CA GLY A 131 7.80 9.26 -11.29
C GLY A 131 7.86 10.73 -11.74
N MET A 132 9.05 11.31 -11.68
CA MET A 132 9.32 12.64 -12.21
C MET A 132 10.08 12.47 -13.52
N LYS A 133 9.67 13.19 -14.56
CA LYS A 133 10.43 13.30 -15.81
C LYS A 133 11.51 14.39 -15.71
N SER A 134 11.25 15.43 -14.93
CA SER A 134 12.23 16.47 -14.62
C SER A 134 12.01 17.06 -13.22
N LEU A 135 12.99 17.83 -12.73
CA LEU A 135 12.89 18.55 -11.45
C LEU A 135 11.87 19.69 -11.50
N GLU A 136 11.66 20.30 -12.69
CA GLU A 136 10.64 21.34 -12.86
C GLU A 136 9.22 20.79 -12.67
N GLU A 137 8.97 19.53 -13.03
CA GLU A 137 7.64 18.89 -12.92
C GLU A 137 7.10 18.87 -11.49
N LYS A 138 7.99 18.92 -10.49
CA LYS A 138 7.63 18.92 -9.07
C LYS A 138 7.97 20.22 -8.34
N ASN A 139 8.19 21.31 -9.07
CA ASN A 139 8.60 22.60 -8.51
C ASN A 139 9.78 22.43 -7.53
N ALA A 140 10.76 21.61 -7.89
CA ALA A 140 11.89 21.33 -7.03
C ALA A 140 12.83 22.54 -7.01
N THR A 141 13.08 23.10 -5.82
CA THR A 141 14.03 24.18 -5.61
C THR A 141 15.25 23.66 -4.87
N TYR A 142 16.44 23.87 -5.41
CA TYR A 142 17.68 23.50 -4.73
C TYR A 142 17.90 24.40 -3.51
N ASN A 143 18.14 23.79 -2.34
CA ASN A 143 18.49 24.48 -1.11
C ASN A 143 20.00 24.35 -0.89
N ASN A 144 20.71 25.46 -1.09
CA ASN A 144 22.16 25.55 -0.96
C ASN A 144 22.68 25.25 0.46
N VAL A 145 21.87 25.46 1.50
CA VAL A 145 22.26 25.20 2.89
C VAL A 145 22.22 23.71 3.20
N LEU A 146 21.23 23.01 2.67
CA LEU A 146 21.06 21.57 2.88
C LEU A 146 21.81 20.72 1.85
N GLY A 147 22.23 21.31 0.73
CA GLY A 147 22.81 20.58 -0.40
C GLY A 147 21.81 19.68 -1.11
N LEU A 148 20.50 19.95 -1.01
CA LEU A 148 19.42 19.08 -1.45
C LEU A 148 18.33 19.84 -2.23
N TYR A 149 17.62 19.15 -3.12
CA TYR A 149 16.41 19.67 -3.76
C TYR A 149 15.19 19.53 -2.84
N ILE A 150 14.47 20.63 -2.63
CA ILE A 150 13.23 20.69 -1.87
C ILE A 150 12.06 20.80 -2.86
N PHE A 151 11.13 19.84 -2.80
CA PHE A 151 9.90 19.90 -3.58
C PHE A 151 8.90 20.84 -2.89
N ARG A 152 8.56 21.98 -3.51
CA ARG A 152 7.53 22.88 -2.99
C ARG A 152 6.18 22.51 -3.59
N GLY A 153 5.35 21.90 -2.74
CA GLY A 153 3.89 21.82 -2.86
C GLY A 153 3.35 21.37 -4.21
N ASP A 154 2.94 20.10 -4.29
CA ASP A 154 1.81 19.67 -5.12
C ASP A 154 1.37 18.26 -4.74
N ILE A 155 0.40 18.18 -3.83
CA ILE A 155 -0.53 17.03 -3.80
C ILE A 155 -1.47 17.23 -5.00
N ARG A 156 -0.93 17.16 -6.22
CA ARG A 156 -1.72 17.20 -7.46
C ARG A 156 -1.97 15.76 -7.90
N CYS A 157 -3.12 15.25 -7.48
CA CYS A 157 -3.69 14.00 -7.95
C CYS A 157 -3.99 14.11 -9.45
N PHE A 158 -3.50 13.19 -10.27
CA PHE A 158 -3.95 13.06 -11.67
C PHE A 158 -4.48 11.65 -11.92
N LEU A 159 -5.61 11.62 -12.59
CA LEU A 159 -6.39 10.46 -13.02
C LEU A 159 -5.71 9.76 -14.20
N ARG A 160 -5.63 8.42 -14.15
CA ARG A 160 -5.57 7.60 -15.37
C ARG A 160 -6.65 6.54 -15.25
N TYR A 161 -7.64 6.60 -16.13
CA TYR A 161 -8.72 5.64 -16.21
C TYR A 161 -8.14 4.29 -16.68
N ALA A 162 -8.23 3.28 -15.82
CA ALA A 162 -8.07 1.89 -16.19
C ALA A 162 -9.34 1.16 -15.73
N PRO A 163 -9.90 0.23 -16.52
CA PRO A 163 -11.26 -0.31 -16.33
C PRO A 163 -11.52 -1.06 -15.00
N LYS A 164 -10.57 -1.11 -14.06
CA LYS A 164 -10.67 -1.74 -12.74
C LYS A 164 -10.25 -0.84 -11.56
N THR A 165 -10.02 0.46 -11.78
CA THR A 165 -9.46 1.36 -10.76
C THR A 165 -10.50 2.35 -10.24
N ILE A 166 -10.67 2.44 -8.91
CA ILE A 166 -11.40 3.52 -8.24
C ILE A 166 -10.39 4.30 -7.40
N LEU A 167 -10.14 5.57 -7.72
CA LEU A 167 -9.30 6.44 -6.91
C LEU A 167 -10.19 7.13 -5.86
N ILE A 168 -9.94 6.91 -4.56
CA ILE A 168 -10.64 7.62 -3.49
C ILE A 168 -9.73 8.74 -2.99
N LEU A 169 -10.18 9.98 -3.18
CA LEU A 169 -9.55 11.20 -2.67
C LEU A 169 -10.19 11.52 -1.32
N GLY A 170 -9.42 11.45 -0.24
CA GLY A 170 -9.85 11.95 1.06
C GLY A 170 -9.39 13.40 1.22
N GLU A 171 -10.31 14.36 1.18
CA GLU A 171 -10.08 15.63 1.89
C GLU A 171 -10.29 15.37 3.38
N MET A 172 -9.22 15.38 4.19
CA MET A 172 -9.37 15.64 5.62
C MET A 172 -9.46 17.16 5.79
N LYS A 173 -10.69 17.68 5.86
CA LYS A 173 -10.93 19.04 6.37
C LYS A 173 -10.59 19.05 7.85
N TYR A 174 -9.41 19.56 8.21
CA TYR A 174 -9.16 19.99 9.58
C TYR A 174 -9.92 21.30 9.80
N ASN A 175 -11.04 21.24 10.52
CA ASN A 175 -11.57 22.43 11.19
C ASN A 175 -10.64 22.71 12.36
N ILE A 176 -9.63 23.54 12.13
CA ILE A 176 -8.91 24.19 13.22
C ILE A 176 -9.76 25.41 13.57
N ASN A 177 -10.59 25.28 14.60
CA ASN A 177 -11.16 26.46 15.24
C ASN A 177 -10.00 27.14 15.99
N THR A 178 -9.51 28.24 15.44
CA THR A 178 -8.78 29.28 16.17
C THR A 178 -9.59 30.55 16.12
#